data_AF-A0A963W808-F1
#
_entry.id   AF-A0A963W808-F1
#
_cell.length_a   1.000
_cell.length_b   1.000
_cell.length_c   1.000
_cell.angle_alpha   90.00
_cell.angle_beta   90.00
_cell.angle_gamma   90.00
#
_symmetry.space_group_name_H-M   'P 1'
#
loop_
_entity.id
_entity.type
_entity.pdbx_description
1 polymer ?
#
loop_
_entity_poly.entity_id
_entity_poly.type
_entity_poly.pdbx_seq_one_letter_code
_entity_poly.pdbx_strand_id
1 'polypeptide(L)' 'NMGARYGGSITAAQFLQRFIEDKRPWAHLDIAGTVWADKPGATWDKGATGYGVRLLDRFVRDNLEG' A
#
# COMPACT_ATOMS: atom_id res chain seq x y z
N ASN A 1 7.57 -15.70 9.59
CA ASN A 1 7.36 -14.33 9.03
C ASN A 1 8.24 -14.05 7.79
N MET A 2 9.08 -14.97 7.32
CA MET A 2 9.85 -14.82 6.08
C MET A 2 9.65 -16.05 5.19
N GLY A 3 9.47 -15.82 3.89
CA GLY A 3 9.41 -16.86 2.86
C GLY A 3 10.76 -17.08 2.17
N ALA A 4 10.75 -17.81 1.05
CA ALA A 4 11.92 -17.93 0.19
C ALA A 4 12.31 -16.57 -0.44
N ARG A 5 13.54 -16.47 -0.96
CA ARG A 5 14.11 -15.22 -1.49
C ARG A 5 13.26 -14.57 -2.60
N TYR A 6 12.63 -15.38 -3.45
CA TYR A 6 11.82 -14.91 -4.57
C TYR A 6 10.35 -14.81 -4.16
N GLY A 7 9.66 -13.76 -4.63
CA GLY A 7 8.24 -13.56 -4.32
C GLY A 7 7.98 -13.10 -2.88
N GLY A 8 8.89 -12.33 -2.29
CA GLY A 8 8.74 -11.80 -0.93
C GLY A 8 7.43 -11.03 -0.73
N SER A 9 7.10 -10.09 -1.62
CA SER A 9 5.88 -9.27 -1.53
C SER A 9 4.60 -10.11 -1.56
N ILE A 10 4.50 -11.08 -2.48
CA ILE A 10 3.29 -11.93 -2.56
C ILE A 10 3.19 -12.88 -1.36
N THR A 11 4.31 -13.41 -0.87
CA THR A 11 4.32 -14.28 0.31
C THR A 11 3.95 -13.49 1.57
N ALA A 12 4.38 -12.23 1.68
CA ALA A 12 3.99 -11.33 2.76
C ALA A 12 2.48 -11.02 2.71
N ALA A 13 1.93 -10.70 1.54
CA ALA A 13 0.49 -10.48 1.37
C ALA A 13 -0.33 -11.72 1.75
N GLN A 14 0.10 -12.90 1.32
CA GLN A 14 -0.51 -14.18 1.68
C GLN A 14 -0.42 -14.47 3.19
N PHE A 15 0.67 -14.09 3.84
CA PHE A 15 0.81 -14.19 5.29
C PHE A 15 -0.21 -13.29 6.00
N LEU A 16 -0.34 -12.03 5.59
CA LEU A 16 -1.33 -11.10 6.16
C LEU A 16 -2.77 -11.61 5.97
N GLN A 17 -3.08 -12.20 4.81
CA GLN A 17 -4.42 -12.74 4.51
C GLN A 17 -4.88 -13.79 5.53
N ARG A 18 -3.97 -14.55 6.16
CA ARG A 18 -4.32 -15.57 7.16
C ARG A 18 -4.95 -15.00 8.44
N PHE A 19 -4.87 -13.69 8.64
CA PHE A 19 -5.43 -12.98 9.79
C PHE A 19 -6.72 -12.23 9.47
N ILE A 20 -7.20 -12.31 8.22
CA ILE A 20 -8.43 -11.67 7.79
C ILE A 20 -9.58 -12.67 7.96
N GLU A 21 -10.67 -12.23 8.60
CA GLU A 21 -11.88 -13.03 8.78
C GLU A 21 -12.49 -13.45 7.44
N ASP A 22 -13.10 -14.64 7.43
CA ASP A 22 -13.78 -15.16 6.25
C ASP A 22 -14.84 -14.18 5.73
N LYS A 23 -14.86 -13.98 4.41
CA LYS A 23 -15.77 -13.07 3.69
C LYS A 23 -15.60 -11.57 4.00
N ARG A 24 -14.60 -11.16 4.78
CA ARG A 24 -14.29 -9.73 4.95
C ARG A 24 -13.63 -9.18 3.68
N PRO A 25 -14.22 -8.20 2.97
CA PRO A 25 -13.54 -7.52 1.87
C PRO A 25 -12.29 -6.82 2.42
N TRP A 26 -11.14 -7.10 1.82
CA TRP A 26 -9.84 -6.62 2.28
C TRP A 26 -8.93 -6.34 1.09
N ALA A 27 -8.08 -5.33 1.24
CA ALA A 27 -7.05 -4.98 0.29
C ALA A 27 -5.74 -4.70 1.04
N HIS A 28 -4.62 -5.06 0.42
CA HIS A 28 -3.28 -4.75 0.88
C HIS A 28 -2.55 -3.92 -0.18
N LEU A 29 -1.92 -2.83 0.26
CA LEU A 29 -1.11 -1.94 -0.56
C LEU A 29 0.31 -1.97 0.01
N ASP A 30 1.24 -2.62 -0.70
CA ASP A 30 2.67 -2.56 -0.40
C ASP A 30 3.28 -1.33 -1.07
N ILE A 31 3.75 -0.37 -0.26
CA ILE A 31 4.26 0.93 -0.72
C ILE A 31 5.77 1.10 -0.49
N ALA A 32 6.48 0.03 -0.10
CA ALA A 32 7.90 0.13 0.25
C ALA A 32 8.75 0.71 -0.91
N GLY A 33 8.39 0.39 -2.16
CA GLY A 33 9.08 0.89 -3.35
C GLY A 33 8.77 2.35 -3.71
N THR A 34 7.68 2.92 -3.20
CA THR A 34 7.20 4.26 -3.60
C THR A 34 7.31 5.31 -2.49
N VAL A 35 7.58 4.89 -1.25
CA VAL A 35 7.58 5.79 -0.08
C VAL A 35 8.77 6.75 -0.05
N TRP A 36 9.88 6.44 -0.74
CA TRP A 36 11.09 7.28 -0.80
C TRP A 36 11.41 7.71 -2.23
N ALA A 37 11.80 8.98 -2.40
CA ALA A 37 12.29 9.51 -3.66
C ALA A 37 13.57 10.33 -3.46
N ASP A 38 14.57 10.12 -4.33
CA ASP A 38 15.82 10.88 -4.31
C ASP A 38 15.70 12.28 -4.92
N LYS A 39 14.60 12.54 -5.62
CA LYS A 39 14.33 13.80 -6.33
C LYS A 39 12.90 14.28 -6.07
N PRO A 40 12.66 15.61 -6.12
CA PRO A 40 11.31 16.15 -6.08
C PRO A 40 10.44 15.61 -7.22
N GLY A 41 9.15 15.43 -6.92
CA GLY A 41 8.11 15.12 -7.90
C GLY A 41 7.09 16.26 -8.00
N ALA A 42 5.93 15.99 -8.61
CA ALA A 42 4.89 16.99 -8.79
C ALA A 42 4.28 17.49 -7.46
N THR A 43 4.35 16.69 -6.40
CA THR A 43 3.66 16.98 -5.13
C THR A 43 4.47 16.62 -3.88
N TRP A 44 5.76 16.31 -4.04
CA TRP A 44 6.64 15.91 -2.95
C TRP A 44 8.06 16.41 -3.24
N ASP A 45 8.85 16.61 -2.20
CA ASP A 45 10.28 16.93 -2.29
C ASP A 45 11.12 15.65 -2.15
N LYS A 46 12.45 15.74 -2.27
CA LYS A 46 13.36 14.65 -1.92
C LYS A 46 13.08 14.13 -0.50
N GLY A 47 13.03 12.81 -0.37
CA GLY A 47 12.69 12.14 0.88
C GLY A 47 11.35 11.42 0.79
N ALA A 48 10.52 11.57 1.82
CA ALA A 48 9.25 10.87 1.92
C ALA A 48 8.22 11.42 0.93
N THR A 49 7.63 10.55 0.11
CA THR A 49 6.73 10.96 -0.98
C THR A 49 5.28 11.19 -0.53
N GLY A 50 4.89 10.64 0.61
CA GLY A 50 3.48 10.60 1.04
C GLY A 50 2.60 9.74 0.12
N TYR A 51 3.19 8.78 -0.60
CA TYR A 51 2.46 7.90 -1.53
C TYR A 51 1.26 7.22 -0.85
N GLY A 52 0.12 7.16 -1.54
CA GLY A 52 -1.11 6.54 -1.06
C GLY A 52 -2.10 7.51 -0.41
N VAL A 53 -1.68 8.66 0.12
CA VAL A 53 -2.60 9.60 0.82
C VAL A 53 -3.71 10.09 -0.12
N ARG A 54 -3.37 10.65 -1.27
CA ARG A 54 -4.36 11.12 -2.25
C ARG A 54 -5.19 9.99 -2.86
N LEU A 55 -4.60 8.79 -2.98
CA LEU A 55 -5.32 7.61 -3.48
C LEU A 55 -6.46 7.23 -2.53
N LEU A 56 -6.16 7.16 -1.22
CA LEU A 56 -7.15 6.82 -0.20
C LEU A 56 -8.19 7.93 -0.03
N ASP A 57 -7.78 9.20 0.00
CA ASP A 57 -8.69 10.35 0.04
C ASP A 57 -9.67 10.31 -1.14
N ARG A 58 -9.17 10.10 -2.37
CA ARG A 58 -10.03 9.99 -3.55
C ARG A 58 -10.97 8.78 -3.48
N PHE A 59 -10.48 7.62 -3.03
CA PHE A 59 -11.31 6.43 -2.88
C PHE A 59 -12.48 6.66 -1.90
N VAL A 60 -12.20 7.30 -0.76
CA VAL A 60 -13.24 7.63 0.23
C VAL A 60 -14.25 8.62 -0.35
N ARG A 61 -13.78 9.71 -0.97
CA ARG A 61 -14.65 10.70 -1.63
C ARG A 61 -15.58 10.06 -2.66
N ASP A 62 -15.04 9.18 -3.51
CA ASP A 62 -15.78 8.61 -4.63
C ASP A 62 -16.77 7.51 -4.21
N ASN A 63 -16.56 6.85 -3.08
CA ASN A 63 -17.32 5.65 -2.71
C ASN A 63 -18.12 5.81 -1.41
N LEU A 64 -17.81 6.78 -0.54
CA LEU A 64 -18.34 6.87 0.82
C LEU A 64 -18.91 8.24 1.20
N GLU A 65 -18.50 9.34 0.55
CA GLU A 65 -18.85 10.71 0.94
C GLU A 65 -19.81 11.43 -0.02
N GLY A 66 -20.68 10.68 -0.71
CA GLY A 66 -21.59 11.20 -1.74
C GLY A 66 -22.22 12.57 -1.44
#